data_AF-A0A651E5B6-F1
#
_entry.id   AF-A0A651E5B6-F1
#
_cell.length_a   1.000
_cell.length_b   1.000
_cell.length_c   1.000
_cell.angle_alpha   90.00
_cell.angle_beta   90.00
_cell.angle_gamma   90.00
#
_symmetry.space_group_name_H-M   'P 1'
#
loop_
_entity.id
_entity.type
_entity.pdbx_description
1 polymer ?
#
loop_
_entity_poly.entity_id
_entity_poly.type
_entity_poly.pdbx_seq_one_letter_code
_entity_poly.pdbx_strand_id
1 'polypeptide(L)'
;MHEPSLNYMSALTIRVLSATLLLFMVAVHANGLQGEVWRRVTSGAPSDPVLVHDDGSISVLADDRNLYRFAGDGTLEFRLALRTRNDRLLSGLSDGSVLVSREDGSVTRVSHRGAIAWSLLPSDSVVERAAVSDSGFIVLTYTGGGLRMVTYAGHEIWSRNVGAGVSFGPFIDRRARLLLISDDRELLVLGPGGDVRYSYDLESLPTHAALQPDGAILVAGSDGRVSVIDPDSGSEEIISTGFSGIRSLQIDSSGLPVVLHGETLSRIHSDGTVQRLASGVRSAVAAGEDRYVLVRTDSRIEIIDGTGHTSASIRVDEAGQLSVPYAGRGGHVVLTGARWVVYGFRVRAPDRNLWTGDAGSGARDYRSGPVRGEDRSVWRRNTEFQFFEALASSGIQAEQQRVLEEIESRVSRGHLGAAYSYASYVLGILVADSQTQGLVRTATLDMVRRGYELLALIGDTHAHSVIDRGVALYRDDARIEILMLAVADIGYSHRVAREDLLLTLFRRSSESARVQTAFIEALRRIHSQGYEPSQQGIQVLNSLSVVGGNAAVRDMARDLIRDVSRAN
;
A
#
# COMPACT_ATOMS: atom_id res chain seq x y z
N MET A 1 21.26 -52.59 60.00
CA MET A 1 21.82 -52.21 58.69
C MET A 1 20.74 -51.42 57.96
N HIS A 2 20.72 -50.10 58.15
CA HIS A 2 21.13 -49.09 57.15
C HIS A 2 20.15 -48.95 55.97
N GLU A 3 19.19 -48.03 56.17
CA GLU A 3 18.79 -46.89 55.30
C GLU A 3 18.24 -47.12 53.85
N PRO A 4 17.50 -46.16 53.24
CA PRO A 4 16.15 -45.72 53.63
C PRO A 4 15.21 -45.42 52.42
N SER A 5 14.01 -44.94 52.77
CA SER A 5 13.04 -44.14 52.00
C SER A 5 13.46 -43.47 50.68
N LEU A 6 12.72 -43.75 49.61
CA LEU A 6 12.31 -42.79 48.56
C LEU A 6 11.10 -43.39 47.85
N ASN A 7 9.94 -42.70 47.83
CA ASN A 7 8.90 -42.77 46.77
C ASN A 7 7.49 -42.29 47.16
N TYR A 8 7.27 -41.64 48.31
CA TYR A 8 5.94 -41.10 48.64
C TYR A 8 5.78 -39.57 48.59
N MET A 9 6.85 -38.81 48.33
CA MET A 9 6.82 -37.33 48.25
C MET A 9 6.86 -36.78 46.82
N SER A 10 6.93 -37.61 45.78
CA SER A 10 7.00 -37.18 44.37
C SER A 10 5.66 -37.18 43.64
N ALA A 11 4.65 -37.92 44.11
CA ALA A 11 3.36 -37.99 43.42
C ALA A 11 2.39 -36.85 43.79
N LEU A 12 2.50 -36.27 44.99
CA LEU A 12 1.61 -35.21 45.45
C LEU A 12 2.05 -33.82 44.99
N THR A 13 3.36 -33.57 44.91
CA THR A 13 3.95 -32.32 44.38
C THR A 13 3.76 -32.21 42.86
N ILE A 14 3.79 -33.31 42.11
CA ILE A 14 3.54 -33.29 40.66
C ILE A 14 2.05 -33.07 40.34
N ARG A 15 1.12 -33.55 41.18
CA ARG A 15 -0.32 -33.28 40.98
C ARG A 15 -0.74 -31.86 41.34
N VAL A 16 -0.10 -31.26 42.36
CA VAL A 16 -0.34 -29.86 42.70
C VAL A 16 0.32 -28.92 41.69
N LEU A 17 1.52 -29.23 41.15
CA LEU A 17 2.10 -28.45 40.04
C LEU A 17 1.33 -28.62 38.72
N SER A 18 0.75 -29.79 38.42
CA SER A 18 -0.09 -29.93 37.22
C SER A 18 -1.43 -29.19 37.35
N ALA A 19 -1.95 -29.00 38.57
CA ALA A 19 -3.20 -28.28 38.79
C ALA A 19 -3.02 -26.75 38.87
N THR A 20 -1.87 -26.24 39.33
CA THR A 20 -1.53 -24.82 39.23
C THR A 20 -0.99 -24.42 37.86
N LEU A 21 -0.37 -25.33 37.11
CA LEU A 21 0.00 -25.10 35.70
C LEU A 21 -1.21 -25.22 34.75
N LEU A 22 -2.23 -26.03 35.09
CA LEU A 22 -3.52 -26.02 34.37
C LEU A 22 -4.42 -24.81 34.69
N LEU A 23 -4.13 -24.05 35.75
CA LEU A 23 -4.86 -22.80 36.04
C LEU A 23 -4.32 -21.57 35.30
N PHE A 24 -3.18 -21.69 34.60
CA PHE A 24 -2.64 -20.66 33.70
C PHE A 24 -2.86 -20.96 32.21
N MET A 25 -3.48 -22.11 31.90
CA MET A 25 -3.93 -22.47 30.56
C MET A 25 -5.43 -22.74 30.57
N VAL A 26 -6.20 -21.83 31.19
CA VAL A 26 -7.55 -21.59 30.65
C VAL A 26 -7.32 -20.91 29.32
N ALA A 27 -7.23 -21.73 28.26
CA ALA A 27 -7.52 -21.31 26.90
C ALA A 27 -8.97 -20.81 26.92
N VAL A 28 -9.15 -19.56 27.33
CA VAL A 28 -10.37 -18.82 27.05
C VAL A 28 -10.38 -18.72 25.53
N HIS A 29 -11.09 -19.65 24.90
CA HIS A 29 -11.65 -19.44 23.57
C HIS A 29 -12.67 -18.32 23.70
N ALA A 30 -12.19 -17.10 23.94
CA ALA A 30 -12.99 -15.88 23.86
C ALA A 30 -13.32 -15.72 22.39
N ASN A 31 -14.59 -15.95 22.05
CA ASN A 31 -15.15 -15.88 20.71
C ASN A 31 -14.88 -14.52 20.05
N GLY A 32 -13.70 -14.29 19.48
CA GLY A 32 -13.43 -13.08 18.70
C GLY A 32 -11.95 -12.79 18.45
N LEU A 33 -11.09 -13.05 19.44
CA LEU A 33 -9.64 -12.91 19.32
C LEU A 33 -9.01 -14.19 18.76
N GLN A 34 -8.00 -14.03 17.91
CA GLN A 34 -7.16 -15.11 17.40
C GLN A 34 -5.73 -14.91 17.93
N GLY A 35 -5.23 -15.90 18.67
CA GLY A 35 -3.88 -15.85 19.24
C GLY A 35 -3.76 -14.92 20.45
N GLU A 36 -2.51 -14.71 20.89
CA GLU A 36 -2.20 -13.83 22.02
C GLU A 36 -2.04 -12.37 21.58
N VAL A 37 -2.41 -11.45 22.47
CA VAL A 37 -2.13 -10.01 22.30
C VAL A 37 -0.65 -9.79 22.59
N TRP A 38 0.12 -9.43 21.57
CA TRP A 38 1.53 -9.12 21.75
C TRP A 38 1.75 -7.63 22.03
N ARG A 39 2.89 -7.33 22.66
CA ARG A 39 3.31 -5.98 23.02
C ARG A 39 4.76 -5.75 22.62
N ARG A 40 5.05 -4.59 22.04
CA ARG A 40 6.42 -4.16 21.70
C ARG A 40 6.65 -2.73 22.15
N VAL A 41 7.87 -2.44 22.57
CA VAL A 41 8.27 -1.11 23.03
C VAL A 41 9.16 -0.49 21.97
N THR A 42 8.82 0.71 21.50
CA THR A 42 9.70 1.54 20.67
C THR A 42 10.61 2.38 21.57
N SER A 43 11.73 2.88 21.04
CA SER A 43 12.67 3.71 21.85
C SER A 43 12.26 5.19 21.95
N GLY A 44 11.05 5.51 21.49
CA GLY A 44 10.39 6.82 21.58
C GLY A 44 8.89 6.63 21.34
N ALA A 45 8.09 7.66 21.60
CA ALA A 45 6.63 7.53 21.48
C ALA A 45 6.24 7.19 20.04
N PRO A 46 5.45 6.13 19.81
CA PRO A 46 4.84 5.87 18.53
C PRO A 46 4.02 7.09 18.09
N SER A 47 4.23 7.50 16.85
CA SER A 47 3.47 8.57 16.21
C SER A 47 2.30 7.94 15.46
N ASP A 48 1.12 8.55 15.57
CA ASP A 48 0.01 8.24 14.68
C ASP A 48 0.23 8.93 13.31
N PRO A 49 -0.07 8.26 12.18
CA PRO A 49 -0.76 6.98 12.09
C PRO A 49 0.18 5.77 12.16
N VAL A 50 -0.37 4.63 12.60
CA VAL A 50 0.24 3.31 12.44
C VAL A 50 -0.36 2.61 11.23
N LEU A 51 0.48 1.88 10.49
CA LEU A 51 0.09 1.23 9.25
C LEU A 51 0.06 -0.28 9.40
N VAL A 52 -1.09 -0.91 9.13
CA VAL A 52 -1.23 -2.38 9.07
C VAL A 52 -1.24 -2.83 7.62
N HIS A 53 -0.23 -3.56 7.19
CA HIS A 53 -0.03 -4.08 5.83
C HIS A 53 -0.98 -5.24 5.48
N ASP A 54 -1.17 -5.46 4.19
CA ASP A 54 -2.02 -6.55 3.67
C ASP A 54 -1.49 -7.94 4.05
N ASP A 55 -0.18 -8.07 4.22
CA ASP A 55 0.50 -9.26 4.73
C ASP A 55 0.39 -9.41 6.27
N GLY A 56 -0.25 -8.45 6.95
CA GLY A 56 -0.41 -8.42 8.40
C GLY A 56 0.77 -7.81 9.17
N SER A 57 1.86 -7.46 8.49
CA SER A 57 2.95 -6.70 9.12
C SER A 57 2.50 -5.28 9.47
N ILE A 58 3.25 -4.60 10.33
CA ILE A 58 2.87 -3.32 10.92
C ILE A 58 4.06 -2.37 10.83
N SER A 59 3.83 -1.17 10.30
CA SER A 59 4.82 -0.09 10.28
C SER A 59 4.44 1.04 11.24
N VAL A 60 5.40 1.48 12.04
CA VAL A 60 5.22 2.48 13.10
C VAL A 60 6.34 3.50 13.00
N LEU A 61 5.99 4.79 12.86
CA LEU A 61 6.93 5.88 13.12
C LEU A 61 6.98 6.16 14.62
N ALA A 62 8.14 6.57 15.11
CA ALA A 62 8.27 6.99 16.50
C ALA A 62 9.12 8.26 16.64
N ASP A 63 8.90 8.99 17.73
CA ASP A 63 9.59 10.24 18.07
C ASP A 63 11.12 10.11 18.20
N ASP A 64 11.62 8.87 18.31
CA ASP A 64 13.04 8.56 18.29
C ASP A 64 13.68 8.65 16.88
N ARG A 65 12.92 9.11 15.88
CA ARG A 65 13.33 9.29 14.47
C ARG A 65 13.55 7.97 13.74
N ASN A 66 12.85 6.92 14.15
CA ASN A 66 12.90 5.63 13.47
C ASN A 66 11.56 5.25 12.87
N LEU A 67 11.64 4.52 11.77
CA LEU A 67 10.57 3.68 11.26
C LEU A 67 10.83 2.26 11.75
N TYR A 68 9.86 1.69 12.46
CA TYR A 68 9.82 0.31 12.87
C TYR A 68 8.91 -0.47 11.94
N ARG A 69 9.29 -1.71 11.62
CA ARG A 69 8.37 -2.70 11.04
C ARG A 69 8.35 -3.96 11.90
N PHE A 70 7.15 -4.41 12.24
CA PHE A 70 6.90 -5.63 12.97
C PHE A 70 6.14 -6.62 12.08
N ALA A 71 6.41 -7.91 12.21
CA ALA A 71 5.57 -8.97 11.66
C ALA A 71 4.21 -8.98 12.38
N GLY A 72 3.22 -9.68 11.82
CA GLY A 72 1.87 -9.77 12.42
C GLY A 72 1.83 -10.41 13.82
N ASP A 73 2.88 -11.14 14.21
CA ASP A 73 3.09 -11.70 15.56
C ASP A 73 3.88 -10.77 16.51
N GLY A 74 4.24 -9.58 16.04
CA GLY A 74 4.99 -8.57 16.76
C GLY A 74 6.51 -8.73 16.68
N THR A 75 7.06 -9.72 15.97
CA THR A 75 8.51 -9.83 15.78
C THR A 75 9.05 -8.61 15.05
N LEU A 76 10.11 -7.97 15.55
CA LEU A 76 10.73 -6.82 14.88
C LEU A 76 11.41 -7.30 13.60
N GLU A 77 10.94 -6.84 12.44
CA GLU A 77 11.54 -7.13 11.14
C GLU A 77 12.70 -6.17 10.84
N PHE A 78 12.48 -4.87 11.04
CA PHE A 78 13.55 -3.88 10.93
C PHE A 78 13.28 -2.62 11.76
N ARG A 79 14.37 -1.87 12.00
CA ARG A 79 14.36 -0.50 12.50
C ARG A 79 15.24 0.34 11.58
N LEU A 80 14.66 1.36 10.95
CA LEU A 80 15.38 2.29 10.07
C LEU A 80 15.49 3.67 10.72
N ALA A 81 16.71 4.18 10.87
CA ALA A 81 16.95 5.55 11.33
C ALA A 81 16.78 6.55 10.19
N LEU A 82 15.76 7.42 10.28
CA LEU A 82 15.43 8.43 9.26
C LEU A 82 16.22 9.74 9.42
N ARG A 83 16.97 9.86 10.53
CA ARG A 83 17.94 10.92 10.89
C ARG A 83 17.33 12.29 11.21
N THR A 84 16.26 12.69 10.53
CA THR A 84 15.45 13.86 10.86
C THR A 84 14.19 13.45 11.60
N ARG A 85 13.48 14.42 12.19
CA ARG A 85 12.19 14.14 12.82
C ARG A 85 11.18 13.76 11.76
N ASN A 86 10.39 12.75 12.11
CA ASN A 86 9.29 12.30 11.28
C ASN A 86 8.18 13.34 11.35
N ASP A 87 7.53 13.57 10.22
CA ASP A 87 6.28 14.31 10.19
C ASP A 87 5.11 13.32 10.09
N ARG A 88 3.87 13.80 10.00
CA ARG A 88 2.66 13.00 10.20
C ARG A 88 2.35 12.00 9.08
N LEU A 89 3.02 12.05 7.93
CA LEU A 89 2.71 11.15 6.82
C LEU A 89 3.39 9.79 6.98
N LEU A 90 2.59 8.75 7.17
CA LEU A 90 2.96 7.35 6.93
C LEU A 90 1.89 6.72 6.03
N SER A 91 2.25 6.41 4.78
CA SER A 91 1.32 5.83 3.79
C SER A 91 1.86 4.51 3.26
N GLY A 92 1.01 3.49 3.18
CA GLY A 92 1.37 2.16 2.69
C GLY A 92 1.21 2.03 1.19
N LEU A 93 2.11 1.29 0.57
CA LEU A 93 2.04 0.89 -0.83
C LEU A 93 1.73 -0.60 -0.89
N SER A 94 1.17 -1.01 -2.01
CA SER A 94 0.79 -2.39 -2.34
C SER A 94 1.91 -3.43 -2.27
N ASP A 95 3.17 -3.03 -2.47
CA ASP A 95 4.35 -3.90 -2.34
C ASP A 95 4.80 -4.06 -0.87
N GLY A 96 4.08 -3.45 0.07
CA GLY A 96 4.44 -3.36 1.48
C GLY A 96 5.48 -2.29 1.80
N SER A 97 5.93 -1.49 0.81
CA SER A 97 6.73 -0.29 1.07
C SER A 97 5.88 0.81 1.70
N VAL A 98 6.54 1.82 2.24
CA VAL A 98 5.89 2.97 2.87
C VAL A 98 6.46 4.27 2.36
N LEU A 99 5.62 5.29 2.26
CA LEU A 99 6.03 6.68 2.13
C LEU A 99 6.06 7.31 3.51
N VAL A 100 7.15 8.01 3.79
CA VAL A 100 7.36 8.74 5.04
C VAL A 100 7.69 10.18 4.71
N SER A 101 6.94 11.13 5.28
CA SER A 101 7.35 12.55 5.30
C SER A 101 8.22 12.85 6.51
N ARG A 102 9.09 13.84 6.35
CA ARG A 102 9.99 14.34 7.39
C ARG A 102 9.71 15.82 7.60
N GLU A 103 10.02 16.35 8.78
CA GLU A 103 9.77 17.77 9.13
C GLU A 103 10.46 18.76 8.17
N ASP A 104 11.50 18.34 7.45
CA ASP A 104 12.18 19.13 6.43
C ASP A 104 11.44 19.15 5.08
N GLY A 105 10.21 18.64 5.00
CA GLY A 105 9.39 18.62 3.77
C GLY A 105 9.79 17.53 2.78
N SER A 106 10.80 16.70 3.08
CA SER A 106 11.20 15.63 2.20
C SER A 106 10.33 14.38 2.38
N VAL A 107 10.13 13.65 1.28
CA VAL A 107 9.36 12.40 1.25
C VAL A 107 10.27 11.26 0.84
N THR A 108 10.27 10.19 1.61
CA THR A 108 11.11 9.02 1.36
C THR A 108 10.24 7.79 1.20
N ARG A 109 10.48 7.02 0.14
CA ARG A 109 9.91 5.68 0.02
C ARG A 109 10.86 4.67 0.64
N VAL A 110 10.37 3.92 1.62
CA VAL A 110 11.10 2.86 2.32
C VAL A 110 10.49 1.53 1.95
N SER A 111 11.30 0.63 1.41
CA SER A 111 10.88 -0.75 1.08
C SER A 111 10.35 -1.49 2.30
N HIS A 112 9.63 -2.60 2.05
CA HIS A 112 9.16 -3.52 3.09
C HIS A 112 10.29 -4.18 3.92
N ARG A 113 11.55 -3.81 3.69
CA ARG A 113 12.76 -4.28 4.40
C ARG A 113 13.54 -3.21 5.12
N GLY A 114 13.09 -1.96 5.04
CA GLY A 114 13.77 -0.85 5.67
C GLY A 114 14.91 -0.28 4.82
N ALA A 115 15.05 -0.66 3.55
CA ALA A 115 15.93 0.05 2.63
C ALA A 115 15.22 1.25 2.01
N ILE A 116 15.90 2.40 1.92
CA ILE A 116 15.39 3.59 1.24
C ILE A 116 15.45 3.35 -0.27
N ALA A 117 14.30 3.34 -0.94
CA ALA A 117 14.20 3.16 -2.39
C ALA A 117 14.53 4.47 -3.12
N TRP A 118 13.97 5.59 -2.66
CA TRP A 118 14.27 6.93 -3.14
C TRP A 118 13.84 7.97 -2.11
N SER A 119 14.36 9.19 -2.25
CA SER A 119 13.93 10.36 -1.49
C SER A 119 13.71 11.54 -2.44
N LEU A 120 12.55 12.18 -2.32
CA LEU A 120 12.31 13.50 -2.88
C LEU A 120 13.02 14.54 -2.01
N LEU A 121 13.68 15.50 -2.64
CA LEU A 121 14.37 16.58 -1.93
C LEU A 121 13.37 17.42 -1.11
N PRO A 122 13.83 18.01 0.01
CA PRO A 122 13.09 19.02 0.76
C PRO A 122 12.42 20.04 -0.17
N SER A 123 11.14 20.31 0.05
CA SER A 123 10.48 21.48 -0.53
C SER A 123 10.30 22.54 0.56
N ASP A 124 10.07 23.80 0.17
CA ASP A 124 9.75 24.89 1.10
C ASP A 124 8.36 24.73 1.76
N SER A 125 7.70 23.59 1.60
CA SER A 125 6.35 23.33 2.08
C SER A 125 6.23 21.93 2.68
N VAL A 126 5.45 21.80 3.75
CA VAL A 126 5.27 20.50 4.42
C VAL A 126 4.31 19.63 3.62
N VAL A 127 4.62 18.35 3.49
CA VAL A 127 3.72 17.37 2.86
C VAL A 127 2.63 17.00 3.85
N GLU A 128 1.39 17.30 3.52
CA GLU A 128 0.27 17.06 4.42
C GLU A 128 -0.34 15.68 4.22
N ARG A 129 -0.54 15.26 2.98
CA ARG A 129 -1.19 13.99 2.64
C ARG A 129 -0.61 13.38 1.37
N ALA A 130 -0.81 12.08 1.22
CA ALA A 130 -0.49 11.35 0.02
C ALA A 130 -1.64 10.42 -0.35
N ALA A 131 -1.83 10.23 -1.66
CA ALA A 131 -2.69 9.21 -2.21
C ALA A 131 -1.88 8.36 -3.18
N VAL A 132 -2.09 7.05 -3.15
CA VAL A 132 -1.43 6.11 -4.04
C VAL A 132 -2.50 5.43 -4.88
N SER A 133 -2.31 5.37 -6.20
CA SER A 133 -3.19 4.61 -7.08
C SER A 133 -2.73 3.15 -7.18
N ASP A 134 -3.62 2.27 -7.62
CA ASP A 134 -3.25 0.87 -7.93
C ASP A 134 -2.24 0.74 -9.09
N SER A 135 -2.12 1.81 -9.89
CA SER A 135 -1.11 1.95 -10.93
C SER A 135 0.24 2.45 -10.39
N GLY A 136 0.37 2.67 -9.08
CA GLY A 136 1.63 3.10 -8.45
C GLY A 136 1.93 4.60 -8.61
N PHE A 137 0.99 5.38 -9.12
CA PHE A 137 1.13 6.84 -9.09
C PHE A 137 0.88 7.35 -7.68
N ILE A 138 1.68 8.33 -7.28
CA ILE A 138 1.63 8.92 -5.96
C ILE A 138 1.30 10.40 -6.12
N VAL A 139 0.24 10.87 -5.48
CA VAL A 139 -0.11 12.28 -5.42
C VAL A 139 0.16 12.78 -4.01
N LEU A 140 1.01 13.80 -3.90
CA LEU A 140 1.37 14.48 -2.67
C LEU A 140 0.65 15.83 -2.60
N THR A 141 0.07 16.14 -1.45
CA THR A 141 -0.45 17.48 -1.15
C THR A 141 0.49 18.18 -0.20
N TYR A 142 0.69 19.47 -0.41
CA TYR A 142 1.54 20.33 0.39
C TYR A 142 0.69 21.43 1.02
N THR A 143 1.14 21.92 2.17
CA THR A 143 0.54 23.08 2.84
C THR A 143 0.35 24.24 1.85
N GLY A 144 -0.84 24.85 1.88
CA GLY A 144 -1.19 25.97 0.99
C GLY A 144 -1.66 25.57 -0.42
N GLY A 145 -2.01 24.31 -0.65
CA GLY A 145 -2.68 23.86 -1.88
C GLY A 145 -1.75 23.39 -2.99
N GLY A 146 -0.46 23.20 -2.69
CA GLY A 146 0.47 22.58 -3.63
C GLY A 146 0.14 21.10 -3.85
N LEU A 147 0.17 20.65 -5.10
CA LEU A 147 -0.01 19.26 -5.49
C LEU A 147 1.17 18.81 -6.34
N ARG A 148 1.69 17.61 -6.09
CA ARG A 148 2.69 16.96 -6.94
C ARG A 148 2.32 15.51 -7.19
N MET A 149 2.23 15.13 -8.45
CA MET A 149 2.12 13.73 -8.84
C MET A 149 3.50 13.20 -9.21
N VAL A 150 3.88 12.06 -8.67
CA VAL A 150 5.13 11.36 -8.97
C VAL A 150 4.83 9.92 -9.40
N THR A 151 5.71 9.38 -10.22
CA THR A 151 5.77 7.95 -10.51
C THR A 151 6.15 7.18 -9.25
N TYR A 152 5.92 5.88 -9.30
CA TYR A 152 6.34 4.94 -8.27
C TYR A 152 7.86 4.94 -7.99
N ALA A 153 8.66 5.29 -9.01
CA ALA A 153 10.11 5.45 -8.93
C ALA A 153 10.55 6.82 -8.38
N GLY A 154 9.61 7.71 -8.05
CA GLY A 154 9.89 9.01 -7.46
C GLY A 154 10.15 10.12 -8.48
N HIS A 155 9.93 9.89 -9.77
CA HIS A 155 10.03 10.94 -10.79
C HIS A 155 8.78 11.80 -10.83
N GLU A 156 8.93 13.12 -10.83
CA GLU A 156 7.81 14.05 -10.96
C GLU A 156 7.12 13.88 -12.32
N ILE A 157 5.80 13.77 -12.25
CA ILE A 157 4.92 13.76 -13.41
C ILE A 157 4.45 15.19 -13.70
N TRP A 158 3.86 15.82 -12.69
CA TRP A 158 3.47 17.22 -12.75
C TRP A 158 3.40 17.82 -11.35
N SER A 159 3.44 19.14 -11.31
CA SER A 159 3.13 19.95 -10.13
C SER A 159 2.02 20.95 -10.46
N ARG A 160 1.10 21.18 -9.51
CA ARG A 160 -0.03 22.12 -9.60
C ARG A 160 -0.21 22.85 -8.27
N ASN A 161 -0.95 23.95 -8.30
CA ASN A 161 -1.42 24.61 -7.10
C ASN A 161 -2.90 24.91 -7.29
N VAL A 162 -3.73 24.48 -6.34
CA VAL A 162 -5.19 24.67 -6.38
C VAL A 162 -5.65 25.95 -5.67
N GLY A 163 -4.73 26.75 -5.12
CA GLY A 163 -5.00 28.08 -4.56
C GLY A 163 -5.56 28.09 -3.14
N ALA A 164 -5.93 26.93 -2.60
CA ALA A 164 -6.46 26.76 -1.25
C ALA A 164 -5.85 25.52 -0.59
N GLY A 165 -5.72 25.54 0.74
CA GLY A 165 -5.31 24.38 1.52
C GLY A 165 -6.25 23.19 1.30
N VAL A 166 -5.71 21.98 1.39
CA VAL A 166 -6.50 20.76 1.21
C VAL A 166 -6.93 20.28 2.59
N SER A 167 -8.24 20.27 2.86
CA SER A 167 -8.83 19.75 4.09
C SER A 167 -8.94 18.23 4.07
N PHE A 168 -9.33 17.64 2.93
CA PHE A 168 -9.40 16.19 2.74
C PHE A 168 -8.99 15.77 1.33
N GLY A 169 -8.49 14.55 1.21
CA GLY A 169 -7.92 14.02 -0.03
C GLY A 169 -6.39 14.09 -0.04
N PRO A 170 -5.73 13.77 -1.17
CA PRO A 170 -6.34 13.40 -2.44
C PRO A 170 -7.06 12.06 -2.33
N PHE A 171 -8.23 11.97 -2.94
CA PHE A 171 -8.84 10.68 -3.27
C PHE A 171 -8.56 10.39 -4.74
N ILE A 172 -8.21 9.15 -5.07
CA ILE A 172 -8.08 8.71 -6.46
C ILE A 172 -9.25 7.77 -6.76
N ASP A 173 -10.15 8.19 -7.64
CA ASP A 173 -11.30 7.37 -8.02
C ASP A 173 -10.97 6.35 -9.11
N ARG A 174 -11.95 5.49 -9.47
CA ARG A 174 -11.79 4.46 -10.52
C ARG A 174 -11.54 5.01 -11.92
N ARG A 175 -11.72 6.32 -12.12
CA ARG A 175 -11.53 7.04 -13.39
C ARG A 175 -10.22 7.83 -13.38
N ALA A 176 -9.35 7.54 -12.39
CA ALA A 176 -8.09 8.21 -12.12
C ALA A 176 -8.23 9.73 -11.84
N ARG A 177 -9.45 10.21 -11.53
CA ARG A 177 -9.63 11.61 -11.11
C ARG A 177 -9.08 11.80 -9.71
N LEU A 178 -8.55 12.98 -9.45
CA LEU A 178 -8.16 13.39 -8.12
C LEU A 178 -9.28 14.22 -7.53
N LEU A 179 -9.83 13.76 -6.40
CA LEU A 179 -10.86 14.48 -5.67
C LEU A 179 -10.21 15.08 -4.43
N LEU A 180 -10.44 16.36 -4.20
CA LEU A 180 -9.89 17.12 -3.09
C LEU A 180 -11.00 17.95 -2.48
N ILE A 181 -11.02 18.05 -1.17
CA ILE A 181 -11.88 18.99 -0.47
C ILE A 181 -10.98 20.08 0.08
N SER A 182 -11.19 21.33 -0.36
CA SER A 182 -10.42 22.48 0.09
C SER A 182 -10.89 22.98 1.46
N ASP A 183 -10.04 23.79 2.10
CA ASP A 183 -10.39 24.51 3.33
C ASP A 183 -11.54 25.52 3.12
N ASP A 184 -11.77 25.93 1.86
CA ASP A 184 -12.81 26.87 1.46
C ASP A 184 -14.19 26.21 1.23
N ARG A 185 -14.34 24.94 1.61
CA ARG A 185 -15.55 24.11 1.43
C ARG A 185 -15.86 23.81 -0.04
N GLU A 186 -14.84 23.67 -0.88
CA GLU A 186 -15.03 23.24 -2.26
C GLU A 186 -14.57 21.79 -2.46
N LEU A 187 -15.38 20.99 -3.13
CA LEU A 187 -14.94 19.76 -3.77
C LEU A 187 -14.33 20.09 -5.14
N LEU A 188 -13.01 19.92 -5.25
CA LEU A 188 -12.27 20.03 -6.49
C LEU A 188 -12.13 18.65 -7.13
N VAL A 189 -12.57 18.53 -8.38
CA VAL A 189 -12.43 17.33 -9.21
C VAL A 189 -11.41 17.61 -10.29
N LEU A 190 -10.21 17.09 -10.12
CA LEU A 190 -9.10 17.26 -11.05
C LEU A 190 -9.05 16.06 -12.00
N GLY A 191 -8.72 16.35 -13.26
CA GLY A 191 -8.30 15.31 -14.17
C GLY A 191 -6.96 14.73 -13.70
N PRO A 192 -6.61 13.50 -14.13
CA PRO A 192 -5.30 12.93 -13.79
C PRO A 192 -4.07 13.70 -14.34
N GLY A 193 -4.26 14.77 -15.13
CA GLY A 193 -3.21 15.74 -15.51
C GLY A 193 -2.99 16.86 -14.49
N GLY A 194 -3.78 16.87 -13.41
CA GLY A 194 -3.72 17.85 -12.33
C GLY A 194 -4.58 19.10 -12.55
N ASP A 195 -5.23 19.24 -13.71
CA ASP A 195 -6.07 20.41 -13.99
C ASP A 195 -7.48 20.22 -13.39
N VAL A 196 -7.99 21.26 -12.73
CA VAL A 196 -9.35 21.29 -12.16
C VAL A 196 -10.36 21.23 -13.30
N ARG A 197 -11.23 20.21 -13.28
CA ARG A 197 -12.32 20.04 -14.25
C ARG A 197 -13.63 20.57 -13.73
N TYR A 198 -13.89 20.34 -12.45
CA TYR A 198 -15.10 20.77 -11.76
C TYR A 198 -14.72 21.28 -10.37
N SER A 199 -15.45 22.29 -9.90
CA SER A 199 -15.49 22.71 -8.51
C SER A 199 -16.95 22.74 -8.07
N TYR A 200 -17.23 22.24 -6.88
CA TYR A 200 -18.56 22.23 -6.28
C TYR A 200 -18.49 22.75 -4.86
N ASP A 201 -19.27 23.80 -4.57
CA ASP A 201 -19.43 24.29 -3.20
C ASP A 201 -20.17 23.26 -2.34
N LEU A 202 -19.65 22.99 -1.15
CA LEU A 202 -20.28 22.13 -0.16
C LEU A 202 -21.22 22.94 0.76
N GLU A 203 -22.35 22.34 1.13
CA GLU A 203 -23.36 23.04 1.94
C GLU A 203 -22.83 23.43 3.33
N SER A 204 -21.94 22.61 3.90
CA SER A 204 -21.40 22.77 5.25
C SER A 204 -19.88 22.66 5.28
N LEU A 205 -19.25 23.12 6.37
CA LEU A 205 -17.81 22.95 6.55
C LEU A 205 -17.52 21.46 6.81
N PRO A 206 -16.77 20.78 5.93
CA PRO A 206 -16.49 19.36 6.10
C PRO A 206 -15.56 19.16 7.30
N THR A 207 -15.90 18.21 8.17
CA THR A 207 -15.09 17.79 9.32
C THR A 207 -14.48 16.41 9.12
N HIS A 208 -15.16 15.56 8.33
CA HIS A 208 -14.67 14.25 7.91
C HIS A 208 -15.15 13.95 6.50
N ALA A 209 -14.42 13.08 5.80
CA ALA A 209 -14.68 12.73 4.42
C ALA A 209 -14.08 11.36 4.10
N ALA A 210 -14.77 10.53 3.33
CA ALA A 210 -14.33 9.21 2.89
C ALA A 210 -14.79 8.93 1.45
N LEU A 211 -13.94 8.30 0.64
CA LEU A 211 -14.30 7.85 -0.71
C LEU A 211 -15.07 6.53 -0.62
N GLN A 212 -16.24 6.48 -1.24
CA GLN A 212 -17.04 5.27 -1.39
C GLN A 212 -16.54 4.43 -2.57
N PRO A 213 -16.77 3.11 -2.58
CA PRO A 213 -16.32 2.25 -3.66
C PRO A 213 -16.84 2.64 -5.04
N ASP A 214 -18.05 3.19 -5.13
CA ASP A 214 -18.64 3.67 -6.38
C ASP A 214 -18.03 4.98 -6.90
N GLY A 215 -17.22 5.66 -6.09
CA GLY A 215 -16.57 6.93 -6.40
C GLY A 215 -17.22 8.14 -5.75
N ALA A 216 -18.37 7.99 -5.07
CA ALA A 216 -18.99 9.08 -4.32
C ALA A 216 -18.19 9.44 -3.07
N ILE A 217 -18.37 10.65 -2.55
CA ILE A 217 -17.67 11.12 -1.35
C ILE A 217 -18.67 11.25 -0.21
N LEU A 218 -18.47 10.46 0.84
CA LEU A 218 -19.20 10.57 2.08
C LEU A 218 -18.58 11.68 2.93
N VAL A 219 -19.34 12.69 3.31
CA VAL A 219 -18.87 13.86 4.08
C VAL A 219 -19.69 14.02 5.35
N ALA A 220 -19.01 14.37 6.45
CA ALA A 220 -19.65 14.80 7.69
C ALA A 220 -19.38 16.29 7.91
N GLY A 221 -20.45 17.07 8.02
CA GLY A 221 -20.42 18.51 8.19
C GLY A 221 -20.27 18.96 9.65
N SER A 222 -19.80 20.19 9.85
CA SER A 222 -19.77 20.86 11.16
C SER A 222 -21.16 21.13 11.73
N ASP A 223 -22.18 21.06 10.89
CA ASP A 223 -23.60 21.18 11.23
C ASP A 223 -24.24 19.87 11.72
N GLY A 224 -23.46 18.78 11.77
CA GLY A 224 -23.94 17.48 12.21
C GLY A 224 -24.69 16.67 11.15
N ARG A 225 -24.60 17.08 9.88
CA ARG A 225 -25.12 16.30 8.74
C ARG A 225 -24.07 15.30 8.25
N VAL A 226 -24.57 14.18 7.74
CA VAL A 226 -23.77 13.25 6.93
C VAL A 226 -24.43 13.20 5.55
N SER A 227 -23.62 13.50 4.54
CA SER A 227 -24.05 13.62 3.14
C SER A 227 -23.20 12.74 2.24
N VAL A 228 -23.74 12.37 1.09
CA VAL A 228 -23.00 11.74 -0.02
C VAL A 228 -22.94 12.73 -1.17
N ILE A 229 -21.76 12.93 -1.73
CA ILE A 229 -21.52 13.84 -2.85
C ILE A 229 -21.15 13.02 -4.07
N ASP A 230 -21.87 13.22 -5.16
CA ASP A 230 -21.51 12.68 -6.47
C ASP A 230 -20.50 13.61 -7.16
N PRO A 231 -19.25 13.17 -7.40
CA PRO A 231 -18.25 14.01 -8.08
C PRO A 231 -18.49 14.22 -9.58
N ASP A 232 -19.45 13.52 -10.20
CA ASP A 232 -19.82 13.75 -11.61
C ASP A 232 -20.80 14.92 -11.77
N SER A 233 -21.71 15.10 -10.81
CA SER A 233 -22.77 16.11 -10.86
C SER A 233 -22.59 17.25 -9.84
N GLY A 234 -21.83 17.00 -8.77
CA GLY A 234 -21.73 17.87 -7.60
C GLY A 234 -22.93 17.79 -6.67
N SER A 235 -23.88 16.88 -6.91
CA SER A 235 -25.07 16.78 -6.06
C SER A 235 -24.69 16.28 -4.67
N GLU A 236 -25.10 17.02 -3.64
CA GLU A 236 -25.00 16.63 -2.25
C GLU A 236 -26.36 16.06 -1.77
N GLU A 237 -26.39 14.78 -1.39
CA GLU A 237 -27.56 14.13 -0.81
C GLU A 237 -27.33 13.90 0.69
N ILE A 238 -28.19 14.48 1.52
CA ILE A 238 -28.14 14.30 2.98
C ILE A 238 -28.72 12.93 3.34
N ILE A 239 -27.89 12.02 3.83
CA ILE A 239 -28.32 10.66 4.22
C ILE A 239 -28.74 10.57 5.70
N SER A 240 -28.25 11.47 6.56
CA SER A 240 -28.62 11.50 7.98
C SER A 240 -28.26 12.84 8.63
N THR A 241 -28.94 13.19 9.73
CA THR A 241 -28.80 14.48 10.43
C THR A 241 -28.80 14.29 11.95
N GLY A 242 -28.40 15.33 12.69
CA GLY A 242 -28.56 15.39 14.15
C GLY A 242 -27.39 14.82 14.96
N PHE A 243 -26.23 14.62 14.33
CA PHE A 243 -25.02 14.19 15.04
C PHE A 243 -24.33 15.39 15.69
N SER A 244 -24.04 15.32 16.99
CA SER A 244 -23.27 16.34 17.69
C SER A 244 -21.84 15.85 17.95
N GLY A 245 -20.86 16.69 17.62
CA GLY A 245 -19.44 16.38 17.87
C GLY A 245 -18.99 15.09 17.20
N ILE A 246 -19.08 15.03 15.86
CA ILE A 246 -18.55 13.92 15.07
C ILE A 246 -17.04 13.84 15.27
N ARG A 247 -16.54 12.67 15.66
CA ARG A 247 -15.13 12.38 15.98
C ARG A 247 -14.46 11.45 14.96
N SER A 248 -15.25 10.70 14.21
CA SER A 248 -14.79 9.78 13.16
C SER A 248 -15.95 9.44 12.23
N LEU A 249 -15.63 9.26 10.95
CA LEU A 249 -16.53 8.81 9.89
C LEU A 249 -15.83 7.70 9.12
N GLN A 250 -16.49 6.56 8.99
CA GLN A 250 -15.92 5.35 8.39
C GLN A 250 -16.95 4.67 7.50
N ILE A 251 -16.49 3.76 6.66
CA ILE A 251 -17.35 2.85 5.90
C ILE A 251 -17.00 1.44 6.37
N ASP A 252 -17.99 0.66 6.78
CA ASP A 252 -17.77 -0.73 7.19
C ASP A 252 -17.66 -1.69 5.99
N SER A 253 -17.40 -2.96 6.26
CA SER A 253 -17.25 -3.99 5.21
C SER A 253 -18.50 -4.21 4.36
N SER A 254 -19.68 -3.77 4.83
CA SER A 254 -20.94 -3.84 4.09
C SER A 254 -21.19 -2.61 3.20
N GLY A 255 -20.31 -1.60 3.28
CA GLY A 255 -20.46 -0.35 2.55
C GLY A 255 -21.31 0.69 3.29
N LEU A 256 -21.67 0.45 4.55
CA LEU A 256 -22.50 1.36 5.33
C LEU A 256 -21.66 2.39 6.11
N PRO A 257 -22.10 3.65 6.19
CA PRO A 257 -21.46 4.67 7.02
C PRO A 257 -21.52 4.34 8.51
N VAL A 258 -20.40 4.52 9.20
CA VAL A 258 -20.29 4.38 10.64
C VAL A 258 -19.69 5.66 11.22
N VAL A 259 -20.42 6.27 12.16
CA VAL A 259 -20.14 7.57 12.74
C VAL A 259 -19.90 7.41 14.23
N LEU A 260 -18.77 7.91 14.71
CA LEU A 260 -18.53 8.15 16.13
C LEU A 260 -18.90 9.60 16.44
N HIS A 261 -19.94 9.82 17.25
CA HIS A 261 -20.40 11.15 17.65
C HIS A 261 -20.56 11.21 19.18
N GLY A 262 -19.96 12.23 19.80
CA GLY A 262 -19.80 12.26 21.25
C GLY A 262 -19.02 11.04 21.77
N GLU A 263 -19.71 10.14 22.48
CA GLU A 263 -19.18 8.84 22.92
C GLU A 263 -19.99 7.66 22.35
N THR A 264 -20.76 7.89 21.29
CA THR A 264 -21.67 6.89 20.70
C THR A 264 -21.19 6.51 19.30
N LEU A 265 -21.02 5.21 19.08
CA LEU A 265 -20.78 4.64 17.75
C LEU A 265 -22.13 4.24 17.15
N SER A 266 -22.42 4.77 15.97
CA SER A 266 -23.66 4.52 15.23
C SER A 266 -23.37 4.11 13.80
N ARG A 267 -24.21 3.24 13.23
CA ARG A 267 -24.23 2.91 11.80
C ARG A 267 -25.44 3.55 11.14
N ILE A 268 -25.26 4.07 9.93
CA ILE A 268 -26.33 4.62 9.10
C ILE A 268 -26.66 3.57 8.03
N HIS A 269 -27.92 3.16 7.96
CA HIS A 269 -28.41 2.25 6.93
C HIS A 269 -28.76 3.00 5.64
N SER A 270 -28.91 2.28 4.53
CA SER A 270 -29.23 2.86 3.23
C SER A 270 -30.57 3.60 3.16
N ASP A 271 -31.48 3.34 4.11
CA ASP A 271 -32.76 4.04 4.26
C ASP A 271 -32.66 5.31 5.15
N GLY A 272 -31.46 5.67 5.60
CA GLY A 272 -31.19 6.79 6.50
C GLY A 272 -31.40 6.48 7.98
N THR A 273 -31.84 5.27 8.34
CA THR A 273 -32.03 4.90 9.75
C THR A 273 -30.69 4.75 10.48
N VAL A 274 -30.64 5.23 11.71
CA VAL A 274 -29.42 5.23 12.53
C VAL A 274 -29.52 4.14 13.59
N GLN A 275 -28.66 3.13 13.49
CA GLN A 275 -28.52 2.08 14.49
C GLN A 275 -27.38 2.41 15.46
N ARG A 276 -27.67 2.46 16.76
CA ARG A 276 -26.63 2.56 17.79
C ARG A 276 -25.93 1.22 17.96
N LEU A 277 -24.61 1.20 17.80
CA LEU A 277 -23.77 0.01 18.03
C LEU A 277 -23.24 -0.03 19.47
N ALA A 278 -22.79 1.11 19.99
CA ALA A 278 -22.12 1.17 21.29
C ALA A 278 -22.12 2.59 21.90
N SER A 279 -22.04 2.70 23.23
CA SER A 279 -21.87 3.96 23.98
C SER A 279 -20.65 3.93 24.92
N GLY A 280 -20.09 5.07 25.30
CA GLY A 280 -18.82 5.12 26.04
C GLY A 280 -17.61 4.74 25.17
N VAL A 281 -17.67 5.08 23.88
CA VAL A 281 -16.63 4.82 22.89
C VAL A 281 -15.76 6.05 22.72
N ARG A 282 -14.45 5.91 22.90
CA ARG A 282 -13.46 6.98 22.71
C ARG A 282 -12.92 7.00 21.28
N SER A 283 -12.64 5.83 20.75
CA SER A 283 -12.23 5.60 19.36
C SER A 283 -12.71 4.22 18.91
N ALA A 284 -12.90 4.05 17.61
CA ALA A 284 -13.35 2.79 17.03
C ALA A 284 -12.77 2.63 15.63
N VAL A 285 -12.71 1.39 15.17
CA VAL A 285 -12.42 1.06 13.78
C VAL A 285 -13.27 -0.15 13.36
N ALA A 286 -13.78 -0.13 12.13
CA ALA A 286 -14.30 -1.34 11.50
C ALA A 286 -13.14 -2.34 11.35
N ALA A 287 -13.35 -3.61 11.71
CA ALA A 287 -12.30 -4.63 11.73
C ALA A 287 -12.68 -5.90 10.95
N GLY A 288 -13.65 -5.78 10.02
CA GLY A 288 -14.11 -6.84 9.12
C GLY A 288 -15.59 -7.09 9.17
N GLU A 289 -16.01 -8.27 8.65
CA GLU A 289 -17.41 -8.69 8.44
C GLU A 289 -18.30 -8.33 9.64
N ASP A 290 -18.88 -7.14 9.56
CA ASP A 290 -19.76 -6.60 10.60
C ASP A 290 -19.11 -6.59 12.00
N ARG A 291 -17.81 -6.29 12.10
CA ARG A 291 -17.08 -6.22 13.37
C ARG A 291 -16.43 -4.87 13.58
N TYR A 292 -16.37 -4.45 14.84
CA TYR A 292 -15.75 -3.20 15.24
C TYR A 292 -14.85 -3.41 16.44
N VAL A 293 -13.65 -2.84 16.40
CA VAL A 293 -12.77 -2.75 17.55
C VAL A 293 -12.94 -1.36 18.16
N LEU A 294 -13.29 -1.34 19.43
CA LEU A 294 -13.58 -0.14 20.19
C LEU A 294 -12.52 0.05 21.26
N VAL A 295 -12.06 1.29 21.43
CA VAL A 295 -11.44 1.72 22.68
C VAL A 295 -12.50 2.46 23.48
N ARG A 296 -12.86 1.90 24.63
CA ARG A 296 -13.83 2.48 25.56
C ARG A 296 -13.22 3.61 26.38
N THR A 297 -14.05 4.48 26.92
CA THR A 297 -13.63 5.57 27.83
C THR A 297 -13.03 5.05 29.14
N ASP A 298 -13.40 3.84 29.56
CA ASP A 298 -12.81 3.12 30.69
C ASP A 298 -11.51 2.36 30.35
N SER A 299 -10.96 2.58 29.15
CA SER A 299 -9.69 2.02 28.65
C SER A 299 -9.69 0.51 28.43
N ARG A 300 -10.87 -0.05 28.21
CA ARG A 300 -11.02 -1.39 27.64
C ARG A 300 -10.97 -1.34 26.12
N ILE A 301 -10.34 -2.34 25.53
CA ILE A 301 -10.49 -2.67 24.13
C ILE A 301 -11.64 -3.68 24.05
N GLU A 302 -12.62 -3.44 23.19
CA GLU A 302 -13.75 -4.35 22.97
C GLU A 302 -13.92 -4.66 21.49
N ILE A 303 -14.33 -5.88 21.19
CA ILE A 303 -14.68 -6.32 19.84
C ILE A 303 -16.17 -6.58 19.83
N ILE A 304 -16.91 -5.77 19.09
CA ILE A 304 -18.36 -5.94 18.90
C ILE A 304 -18.66 -6.45 17.49
N ASP A 305 -19.79 -7.09 17.32
CA ASP A 305 -20.41 -7.28 15.99
C ASP A 305 -21.33 -6.09 15.64
N GLY A 306 -21.92 -6.08 14.45
CA GLY A 306 -22.83 -5.00 14.02
C GLY A 306 -24.23 -5.09 14.54
N THR A 307 -24.52 -6.01 15.46
CA THR A 307 -25.67 -5.90 16.37
C THR A 307 -25.31 -5.12 17.63
N GLY A 308 -24.02 -4.87 17.87
CA GLY A 308 -23.49 -4.27 19.10
C GLY A 308 -23.15 -5.31 20.18
N HIS A 309 -23.25 -6.61 19.87
CA HIS A 309 -22.93 -7.66 20.83
C HIS A 309 -21.42 -7.80 21.01
N THR A 310 -20.96 -7.84 22.27
CA THR A 310 -19.53 -7.93 22.60
C THR A 310 -19.05 -9.37 22.50
N SER A 311 -18.12 -9.60 21.58
CA SER A 311 -17.53 -10.90 21.29
C SER A 311 -16.24 -11.15 22.09
N ALA A 312 -15.47 -10.08 22.37
CA ALA A 312 -14.29 -10.14 23.22
C ALA A 312 -14.03 -8.79 23.90
N SER A 313 -13.33 -8.82 25.03
CA SER A 313 -12.83 -7.61 25.68
C SER A 313 -11.47 -7.85 26.33
N ILE A 314 -10.60 -6.86 26.19
CA ILE A 314 -9.26 -6.83 26.78
C ILE A 314 -9.20 -5.57 27.65
N ARG A 315 -8.82 -5.71 28.92
CA ARG A 315 -8.51 -4.58 29.78
C ARG A 315 -7.04 -4.20 29.59
N VAL A 316 -6.77 -2.93 29.34
CA VAL A 316 -5.41 -2.40 29.25
C VAL A 316 -5.21 -1.43 30.42
N ASP A 317 -4.13 -1.62 31.18
CA ASP A 317 -3.80 -0.79 32.35
C ASP A 317 -3.16 0.54 31.93
N GLU A 318 -3.77 1.26 30.98
CA GLU A 318 -3.27 2.50 30.39
C GLU A 318 -4.41 3.50 30.19
N ALA A 319 -4.97 3.98 31.31
CA ALA A 319 -6.16 4.81 31.33
C ALA A 319 -6.06 6.03 30.39
N GLY A 320 -6.83 6.01 29.29
CA GLY A 320 -6.99 7.13 28.36
C GLY A 320 -5.85 7.36 27.36
N GLN A 321 -4.77 6.56 27.39
CA GLN A 321 -3.57 6.81 26.57
C GLN A 321 -3.45 5.96 25.30
N LEU A 322 -4.42 5.09 25.03
CA LEU A 322 -4.42 4.33 23.78
C LEU A 322 -4.60 5.26 22.57
N SER A 323 -4.12 4.87 21.40
CA SER A 323 -4.45 5.53 20.13
C SER A 323 -5.83 5.10 19.65
N VAL A 324 -6.18 5.58 18.47
CA VAL A 324 -7.20 4.93 17.67
C VAL A 324 -6.71 3.54 17.23
N PRO A 325 -7.60 2.53 17.18
CA PRO A 325 -7.23 1.24 16.62
C PRO A 325 -7.10 1.32 15.10
N TYR A 326 -6.07 0.68 14.56
CA TYR A 326 -5.86 0.50 13.12
C TYR A 326 -6.07 -0.97 12.78
N ALA A 327 -6.88 -1.27 11.78
CA ALA A 327 -7.12 -2.64 11.34
C ALA A 327 -6.69 -2.81 9.88
N GLY A 328 -6.04 -3.94 9.57
CA GLY A 328 -5.61 -4.31 8.22
C GLY A 328 -6.04 -5.72 7.86
N ARG A 329 -5.86 -6.09 6.59
CA ARG A 329 -6.34 -7.36 6.01
C ARG A 329 -5.97 -8.59 6.85
N GLY A 330 -6.87 -9.57 6.83
CA GLY A 330 -6.73 -10.79 7.64
C GLY A 330 -7.04 -10.61 9.14
N GLY A 331 -7.53 -9.43 9.55
CA GLY A 331 -8.02 -9.16 10.91
C GLY A 331 -6.94 -8.69 11.87
N HIS A 332 -5.78 -8.26 11.38
CA HIS A 332 -4.73 -7.71 12.23
C HIS A 332 -5.15 -6.33 12.72
N VAL A 333 -5.01 -6.10 14.01
CA VAL A 333 -5.38 -4.85 14.67
C VAL A 333 -4.22 -4.40 15.53
N VAL A 334 -3.90 -3.11 15.43
CA VAL A 334 -2.82 -2.48 16.20
C VAL A 334 -3.31 -1.21 16.88
N LEU A 335 -2.80 -0.97 18.08
CA LEU A 335 -2.98 0.26 18.83
C LEU A 335 -1.63 0.67 19.40
N THR A 336 -1.40 1.97 19.55
CA THR A 336 -0.29 2.48 20.35
C THR A 336 -0.83 2.93 21.70
N GLY A 337 0.03 3.00 22.71
CA GLY A 337 -0.37 3.32 24.07
C GLY A 337 0.67 4.09 24.83
N ALA A 338 0.46 4.16 26.15
CA ALA A 338 1.39 4.77 27.07
C ALA A 338 2.77 4.11 26.98
N ARG A 339 3.80 4.81 27.47
CA ARG A 339 5.15 4.24 27.65
C ARG A 339 5.73 3.60 26.38
N TRP A 340 5.34 4.13 25.22
CA TRP A 340 5.86 3.77 23.92
C TRP A 340 5.54 2.33 23.50
N VAL A 341 4.41 1.81 23.98
CA VAL A 341 3.98 0.44 23.69
C VAL A 341 3.12 0.40 22.42
N VAL A 342 3.42 -0.54 21.54
CA VAL A 342 2.61 -0.99 20.42
C VAL A 342 1.95 -2.31 20.80
N TYR A 343 0.62 -2.34 20.75
CA TYR A 343 -0.22 -3.50 20.97
C TYR A 343 -0.67 -4.06 19.64
N GLY A 344 -0.52 -5.36 19.42
CA GLY A 344 -1.07 -6.01 18.24
C GLY A 344 -1.78 -7.31 18.57
N PHE A 345 -2.87 -7.57 17.87
CA PHE A 345 -3.64 -8.80 17.99
C PHE A 345 -4.41 -9.06 16.71
N ARG A 346 -4.97 -10.26 16.59
CA ARG A 346 -5.79 -10.64 15.45
C ARG A 346 -7.23 -10.86 15.88
N VAL A 347 -8.16 -10.36 15.08
CA VAL A 347 -9.59 -10.62 15.17
C VAL A 347 -9.93 -11.66 14.11
N ARG A 348 -10.86 -12.58 14.41
CA ARG A 348 -11.31 -13.59 13.44
C ARG A 348 -11.88 -12.91 12.19
N ALA A 349 -11.14 -12.94 11.09
CA ALA A 349 -11.53 -12.46 9.77
C ALA A 349 -11.94 -13.63 8.86
N PRO A 350 -13.04 -13.53 8.09
CA PRO A 350 -13.32 -14.41 6.94
C PRO A 350 -12.75 -13.86 5.62
N ASP A 351 -12.82 -14.67 4.56
CA ASP A 351 -12.08 -14.61 3.28
C ASP A 351 -12.27 -13.36 2.37
N ARG A 352 -12.81 -12.23 2.85
CA ARG A 352 -13.05 -11.05 2.00
C ARG A 352 -12.73 -9.69 2.64
N ASN A 353 -12.46 -8.74 1.72
CA ASN A 353 -11.83 -7.43 1.89
C ASN A 353 -12.23 -6.64 3.14
N LEU A 354 -11.21 -6.18 3.88
CA LEU A 354 -11.33 -5.26 5.01
C LEU A 354 -11.15 -3.81 4.55
N TRP A 355 -11.92 -2.90 5.15
CA TRP A 355 -11.87 -1.45 4.92
C TRP A 355 -11.97 -0.72 6.27
N THR A 356 -11.18 0.33 6.44
CA THR A 356 -11.18 1.18 7.65
C THR A 356 -11.17 2.64 7.25
N GLY A 357 -12.07 3.43 7.84
CA GLY A 357 -12.08 4.89 7.73
C GLY A 357 -11.52 5.57 8.96
N ASP A 358 -11.29 6.87 8.84
CA ASP A 358 -10.43 7.68 9.69
C ASP A 358 -10.87 7.82 11.13
N ALA A 359 -9.99 7.42 12.03
CA ALA A 359 -10.01 7.83 13.41
C ALA A 359 -8.92 8.90 13.62
N GLY A 360 -9.35 10.16 13.74
CA GLY A 360 -8.65 11.25 14.43
C GLY A 360 -7.22 11.66 14.01
N SER A 361 -7.11 12.87 13.45
CA SER A 361 -5.88 13.68 13.26
C SER A 361 -5.01 13.42 12.00
N GLY A 362 -5.48 13.96 10.87
CA GLY A 362 -4.62 14.68 9.92
C GLY A 362 -3.80 13.89 8.91
N ALA A 363 -3.53 12.60 9.10
CA ALA A 363 -2.85 11.76 8.12
C ALA A 363 -3.72 10.54 7.85
N ARG A 364 -4.62 10.71 6.89
CA ARG A 364 -5.63 9.72 6.51
C ARG A 364 -5.02 8.70 5.57
N ASP A 365 -5.16 7.43 5.95
CA ASP A 365 -4.67 6.24 5.27
C ASP A 365 -5.51 6.01 3.99
N TYR A 366 -5.08 6.58 2.87
CA TYR A 366 -5.59 6.18 1.54
C TYR A 366 -4.89 4.91 1.09
N ARG A 367 -5.32 3.79 1.65
CA ARG A 367 -5.12 2.49 0.99
C ARG A 367 -6.28 2.25 0.05
N SER A 368 -6.05 2.54 -1.23
CA SER A 368 -6.73 1.83 -2.31
C SER A 368 -6.44 0.33 -2.16
N GLY A 369 -7.41 -0.42 -1.64
CA GLY A 369 -7.53 -1.83 -2.00
C GLY A 369 -7.85 -1.95 -3.49
N PRO A 370 -7.50 -3.08 -4.15
CA PRO A 370 -7.38 -3.15 -5.60
C PRO A 370 -8.72 -2.79 -6.25
N VAL A 371 -8.75 -1.63 -6.86
CA VAL A 371 -9.73 -1.27 -7.87
C VAL A 371 -9.36 -2.10 -9.10
N ARG A 372 -10.29 -2.99 -9.48
CA ARG A 372 -10.24 -3.65 -10.78
C ARG A 372 -9.98 -2.59 -11.85
N GLY A 373 -8.95 -2.87 -12.65
CA GLY A 373 -8.37 -1.96 -13.63
C GLY A 373 -9.38 -1.14 -14.43
N GLU A 374 -8.90 0.02 -14.86
CA GLU A 374 -9.63 0.96 -15.71
C GLU A 374 -10.51 0.24 -16.73
N ASP A 375 -11.79 0.61 -16.75
CA ASP A 375 -12.70 0.09 -17.76
C ASP A 375 -12.27 0.65 -19.13
N ARG A 376 -11.85 -0.25 -20.02
CA ARG A 376 -11.46 0.05 -21.41
C ARG A 376 -12.51 0.89 -22.16
N SER A 377 -13.76 0.92 -21.71
CA SER A 377 -14.82 1.77 -22.23
C SER A 377 -14.51 3.28 -22.14
N VAL A 378 -13.67 3.70 -21.18
CA VAL A 378 -13.27 5.10 -21.00
C VAL A 378 -12.27 5.56 -22.05
N TRP A 379 -11.21 4.78 -22.30
CA TRP A 379 -10.19 5.10 -23.32
C TRP A 379 -10.74 5.07 -24.74
N ARG A 380 -11.71 4.18 -25.00
CA ARG A 380 -12.36 4.09 -26.32
C ARG A 380 -13.07 5.36 -26.76
N ARG A 381 -13.32 6.32 -25.87
CA ARG A 381 -13.87 7.65 -26.21
C ARG A 381 -12.79 8.73 -26.38
N ASN A 382 -11.51 8.40 -26.15
CA ASN A 382 -10.38 9.30 -26.31
C ASN A 382 -9.79 9.15 -27.73
N THR A 383 -9.84 10.21 -28.53
CA THR A 383 -9.32 10.25 -29.90
C THR A 383 -7.81 9.99 -29.97
N GLU A 384 -7.04 10.42 -28.96
CA GLU A 384 -5.60 10.17 -28.89
C GLU A 384 -5.30 8.69 -28.65
N PHE A 385 -6.04 8.06 -27.73
CA PHE A 385 -5.95 6.62 -27.52
C PHE A 385 -6.28 5.85 -28.79
N GLN A 386 -7.38 6.18 -29.47
CA GLN A 386 -7.75 5.52 -30.72
C GLN A 386 -6.66 5.66 -31.79
N PHE A 387 -6.01 6.83 -31.88
CA PHE A 387 -4.91 7.08 -32.80
C PHE A 387 -3.67 6.25 -32.45
N PHE A 388 -3.23 6.24 -31.19
CA PHE A 388 -2.08 5.44 -30.78
C PHE A 388 -2.34 3.94 -30.82
N GLU A 389 -3.56 3.48 -30.49
CA GLU A 389 -3.97 2.09 -30.64
C GLU A 389 -3.91 1.66 -32.10
N ALA A 390 -4.40 2.50 -33.03
CA ALA A 390 -4.33 2.23 -34.46
C ALA A 390 -2.89 2.16 -34.98
N LEU A 391 -2.03 3.12 -34.60
CA LEU A 391 -0.62 3.13 -35.01
C LEU A 391 0.18 1.98 -34.36
N ALA A 392 -0.08 1.64 -33.10
CA ALA A 392 0.57 0.52 -32.44
C ALA A 392 0.15 -0.82 -33.06
N SER A 393 -1.11 -0.93 -33.50
CA SER A 393 -1.68 -2.14 -34.11
C SER A 393 -1.52 -2.20 -35.62
N SER A 394 -0.91 -1.19 -36.27
CA SER A 394 -0.92 -1.07 -37.73
C SER A 394 -0.07 -2.11 -38.46
N GLY A 395 0.86 -2.75 -37.75
CA GLY A 395 1.84 -3.63 -38.38
C GLY A 395 2.80 -2.85 -39.30
N ILE A 396 3.01 -1.55 -39.06
CA ILE A 396 3.98 -0.71 -39.79
C ILE A 396 5.03 -0.22 -38.80
N GLN A 397 6.29 -0.64 -38.99
CA GLN A 397 7.38 -0.36 -38.06
C GLN A 397 7.57 1.14 -37.80
N ALA A 398 7.49 1.98 -38.84
CA ALA A 398 7.67 3.43 -38.70
C ALA A 398 6.57 4.10 -37.85
N GLU A 399 5.36 3.57 -37.88
CA GLU A 399 4.23 4.07 -37.08
C GLU A 399 4.35 3.62 -35.63
N GLN A 400 4.64 2.34 -35.42
CA GLN A 400 4.90 1.78 -34.10
C GLN A 400 6.09 2.46 -33.40
N GLN A 401 7.15 2.78 -34.14
CA GLN A 401 8.31 3.52 -33.64
C GLN A 401 7.92 4.94 -33.20
N ARG A 402 7.08 5.65 -33.98
CA ARG A 402 6.60 7.00 -33.61
C ARG A 402 5.79 6.97 -32.32
N VAL A 403 4.95 5.95 -32.12
CA VAL A 403 4.20 5.78 -30.87
C VAL A 403 5.16 5.61 -29.70
N LEU A 404 6.16 4.73 -29.83
CA LEU A 404 7.15 4.48 -28.80
C LEU A 404 7.96 5.75 -28.45
N GLU A 405 8.46 6.47 -29.44
CA GLU A 405 9.22 7.72 -29.25
C GLU A 405 8.37 8.81 -28.58
N GLU A 406 7.09 8.89 -28.90
CA GLU A 406 6.17 9.83 -28.26
C GLU A 406 5.92 9.44 -26.79
N ILE A 407 5.77 8.15 -26.49
CA ILE A 407 5.68 7.64 -25.11
C ILE A 407 6.95 8.00 -24.33
N GLU A 408 8.13 7.72 -24.87
CA GLU A 408 9.41 8.05 -24.24
C GLU A 408 9.61 9.54 -24.02
N SER A 409 9.29 10.34 -25.02
CA SER A 409 9.35 11.80 -24.96
C SER A 409 8.45 12.34 -23.85
N ARG A 410 7.28 11.74 -23.64
CA ARG A 410 6.37 12.14 -22.56
C ARG A 410 6.86 11.66 -21.20
N VAL A 411 7.30 10.42 -21.10
CA VAL A 411 7.87 9.85 -19.87
C VAL A 411 9.09 10.65 -19.40
N SER A 412 10.01 10.99 -20.31
CA SER A 412 11.20 11.80 -20.01
C SER A 412 10.88 13.24 -19.62
N ARG A 413 9.74 13.78 -20.06
CA ARG A 413 9.23 15.10 -19.66
C ARG A 413 8.31 15.05 -18.42
N GLY A 414 8.12 13.87 -17.82
CA GLY A 414 7.18 13.67 -16.70
C GLY A 414 5.71 13.63 -17.11
N HIS A 415 5.33 13.74 -18.37
CA HIS A 415 3.93 13.87 -18.79
C HIS A 415 3.14 12.53 -18.83
N LEU A 416 3.06 11.81 -17.70
CA LEU A 416 2.26 10.58 -17.50
C LEU A 416 0.86 10.82 -16.89
N GLY A 417 0.28 12.02 -17.09
CA GLY A 417 -1.04 12.36 -16.57
C GLY A 417 -2.21 11.62 -17.25
N ALA A 418 -3.43 12.10 -17.02
CA ALA A 418 -4.73 11.51 -17.47
C ALA A 418 -4.80 10.97 -18.89
N ALA A 419 -4.22 11.75 -19.81
CA ALA A 419 -4.23 11.47 -21.23
C ALA A 419 -3.33 10.28 -21.58
N TYR A 420 -2.60 9.71 -20.63
CA TYR A 420 -1.62 8.65 -20.81
C TYR A 420 -1.81 7.45 -19.85
N SER A 421 -2.97 7.36 -19.19
CA SER A 421 -3.38 6.18 -18.41
C SER A 421 -3.38 4.87 -19.23
N TYR A 422 -3.53 4.97 -20.55
CA TYR A 422 -3.47 3.85 -21.48
C TYR A 422 -2.05 3.50 -21.97
N ALA A 423 -1.00 4.20 -21.51
CA ALA A 423 0.35 4.04 -22.05
C ALA A 423 0.88 2.61 -21.89
N SER A 424 0.69 2.01 -20.72
CA SER A 424 1.05 0.61 -20.47
C SER A 424 0.30 -0.36 -21.38
N TYR A 425 -0.95 -0.05 -21.74
CA TYR A 425 -1.73 -0.83 -22.70
C TYR A 425 -1.19 -0.72 -24.13
N VAL A 426 -0.92 0.50 -24.59
CA VAL A 426 -0.34 0.74 -25.93
C VAL A 426 1.05 0.11 -26.04
N LEU A 427 1.89 0.26 -25.01
CA LEU A 427 3.16 -0.46 -24.90
C LEU A 427 2.94 -1.98 -24.92
N GLY A 428 1.90 -2.46 -24.25
CA GLY A 428 1.48 -3.86 -24.29
C GLY A 428 1.21 -4.38 -25.70
N ILE A 429 0.63 -3.57 -26.59
CA ILE A 429 0.46 -3.90 -28.01
C ILE A 429 1.82 -3.94 -28.71
N LEU A 430 2.68 -2.96 -28.44
CA LEU A 430 4.00 -2.84 -29.09
C LEU A 430 4.96 -3.99 -28.71
N VAL A 431 4.89 -4.49 -27.47
CA VAL A 431 5.76 -5.58 -27.00
C VAL A 431 5.16 -6.98 -27.16
N ALA A 432 3.86 -7.08 -27.47
CA ALA A 432 3.19 -8.34 -27.69
C ALA A 432 3.62 -8.98 -29.02
N ASP A 433 3.90 -10.29 -28.99
CA ASP A 433 4.23 -11.04 -30.19
C ASP A 433 2.96 -11.32 -31.02
N SER A 434 3.12 -11.28 -32.33
CA SER A 434 2.05 -11.48 -33.30
C SER A 434 1.31 -12.82 -33.21
N GLN A 435 1.87 -13.80 -32.52
CA GLN A 435 1.31 -15.16 -32.41
C GLN A 435 -0.04 -15.20 -31.69
N THR A 436 -0.35 -14.20 -30.85
CA THR A 436 -1.61 -14.13 -30.09
C THR A 436 -2.73 -13.35 -30.79
N GLN A 437 -2.47 -12.65 -31.90
CA GLN A 437 -3.47 -11.79 -32.56
C GLN A 437 -3.48 -11.85 -34.11
N GLY A 438 -2.72 -12.74 -34.75
CA GLY A 438 -2.78 -12.92 -36.21
C GLY A 438 -2.21 -11.75 -37.03
N LEU A 439 -1.44 -10.85 -36.41
CA LEU A 439 -0.81 -9.70 -37.05
C LEU A 439 0.56 -10.06 -37.64
N VAL A 440 1.00 -9.39 -38.69
CA VAL A 440 2.31 -9.64 -39.34
C VAL A 440 3.43 -9.01 -38.51
N ARG A 441 4.60 -9.67 -38.42
CA ARG A 441 5.77 -9.20 -37.62
C ARG A 441 6.29 -7.85 -38.11
N THR A 442 6.32 -6.84 -37.24
CA THR A 442 7.01 -5.55 -37.51
C THR A 442 7.77 -4.90 -36.34
N ALA A 443 7.55 -5.30 -35.09
CA ALA A 443 8.31 -4.74 -33.98
C ALA A 443 9.76 -5.29 -33.96
N THR A 444 10.75 -4.40 -33.92
CA THR A 444 12.17 -4.80 -33.79
C THR A 444 12.47 -5.20 -32.35
N LEU A 445 13.56 -5.96 -32.15
CA LEU A 445 14.02 -6.30 -30.80
C LEU A 445 14.35 -5.04 -29.96
N ASP A 446 14.81 -3.97 -30.60
CA ASP A 446 15.05 -2.67 -29.96
C ASP A 446 13.75 -2.04 -29.43
N MET A 447 12.69 -2.03 -30.24
CA MET A 447 11.37 -1.54 -29.82
C MET A 447 10.80 -2.36 -28.67
N VAL A 448 10.96 -3.69 -28.72
CA VAL A 448 10.54 -4.57 -27.63
C VAL A 448 11.33 -4.29 -26.35
N ARG A 449 12.65 -4.06 -26.45
CA ARG A 449 13.49 -3.67 -25.31
C ARG A 449 12.99 -2.38 -24.67
N ARG A 450 12.92 -1.31 -25.45
CA ARG A 450 12.48 0.01 -25.00
C ARG A 450 11.06 -0.02 -24.45
N GLY A 451 10.16 -0.77 -25.09
CA GLY A 451 8.80 -0.96 -24.60
C GLY A 451 8.76 -1.63 -23.23
N TYR A 452 9.55 -2.68 -23.00
CA TYR A 452 9.63 -3.32 -21.69
C TYR A 452 10.34 -2.46 -20.62
N GLU A 453 11.34 -1.65 -21.00
CA GLU A 453 11.97 -0.67 -20.12
C GLU A 453 10.96 0.39 -19.65
N LEU A 454 10.13 0.91 -20.57
CA LEU A 454 9.06 1.84 -20.24
C LEU A 454 7.97 1.20 -19.39
N LEU A 455 7.59 -0.05 -19.69
CA LEU A 455 6.63 -0.80 -18.87
C LEU A 455 7.15 -0.99 -17.44
N ALA A 456 8.42 -1.31 -17.27
CA ALA A 456 9.04 -1.45 -15.95
C ALA A 456 9.09 -0.10 -15.20
N LEU A 457 9.41 0.98 -15.92
CA LEU A 457 9.44 2.35 -15.38
C LEU A 457 8.04 2.85 -14.96
N ILE A 458 7.01 2.58 -15.77
CA ILE A 458 5.62 2.91 -15.46
C ILE A 458 5.16 2.08 -14.24
N GLY A 459 5.43 0.78 -14.26
CA GLY A 459 5.24 -0.09 -13.10
C GLY A 459 3.79 -0.29 -12.65
N ASP A 460 2.81 0.03 -13.51
CA ASP A 460 1.40 -0.15 -13.19
C ASP A 460 0.96 -1.63 -13.25
N THR A 461 -0.24 -1.91 -12.73
CA THR A 461 -0.80 -3.27 -12.70
C THR A 461 -0.90 -3.90 -14.11
N HIS A 462 -1.15 -3.12 -15.15
CA HIS A 462 -1.23 -3.64 -16.52
C HIS A 462 0.16 -3.97 -17.06
N ALA A 463 1.14 -3.10 -16.83
CA ALA A 463 2.52 -3.28 -17.24
C ALA A 463 3.13 -4.53 -16.63
N HIS A 464 2.84 -4.79 -15.36
CA HIS A 464 3.16 -6.05 -14.70
C HIS A 464 2.56 -7.24 -15.43
N SER A 465 1.25 -7.19 -15.71
CA SER A 465 0.56 -8.27 -16.43
C SER A 465 1.16 -8.51 -17.82
N VAL A 466 1.60 -7.46 -18.52
CA VAL A 466 2.29 -7.57 -19.81
C VAL A 466 3.66 -8.23 -19.64
N ILE A 467 4.43 -7.84 -18.63
CA ILE A 467 5.74 -8.44 -18.34
C ILE A 467 5.57 -9.90 -17.94
N ASP A 468 4.65 -10.23 -17.03
CA ASP A 468 4.36 -11.61 -16.62
C ASP A 468 3.93 -12.48 -17.80
N ARG A 469 3.12 -11.95 -18.73
CA ARG A 469 2.79 -12.65 -19.99
C ARG A 469 4.03 -12.86 -20.84
N GLY A 470 4.89 -11.84 -20.98
CA GLY A 470 6.17 -11.96 -21.67
C GLY A 470 7.04 -13.07 -21.06
N VAL A 471 7.16 -13.07 -19.73
CA VAL A 471 7.84 -14.12 -18.97
C VAL A 471 7.18 -15.48 -19.20
N ALA A 472 5.86 -15.59 -19.29
CA ALA A 472 5.21 -16.87 -19.58
C ALA A 472 5.47 -17.36 -21.03
N LEU A 473 5.60 -16.44 -22.00
CA LEU A 473 5.59 -16.75 -23.44
C LEU A 473 6.98 -16.89 -24.07
N TYR A 474 7.91 -15.99 -23.79
CA TYR A 474 9.17 -15.92 -24.55
C TYR A 474 10.20 -16.95 -24.12
N ARG A 475 10.97 -17.42 -25.12
CA ARG A 475 11.94 -18.51 -24.97
C ARG A 475 13.29 -18.22 -25.62
N ASP A 476 13.39 -17.20 -26.48
CA ASP A 476 14.66 -16.80 -27.08
C ASP A 476 15.50 -15.94 -26.13
N ASP A 477 16.83 -16.09 -26.21
CA ASP A 477 17.78 -15.43 -25.32
C ASP A 477 17.67 -13.90 -25.31
N ALA A 478 17.34 -13.31 -26.45
CA ALA A 478 17.30 -11.86 -26.61
C ALA A 478 16.10 -11.25 -25.88
N ARG A 479 14.91 -11.85 -26.00
CA ARG A 479 13.73 -11.46 -25.22
C ARG A 479 13.83 -11.85 -23.76
N ILE A 480 14.48 -12.98 -23.45
CA ILE A 480 14.76 -13.38 -22.06
C ILE A 480 15.63 -12.33 -21.37
N GLU A 481 16.71 -11.85 -22.01
CA GLU A 481 17.54 -10.75 -21.47
C GLU A 481 16.70 -9.51 -21.19
N ILE A 482 15.90 -9.05 -22.18
CA ILE A 482 15.05 -7.87 -22.04
C ILE A 482 14.11 -8.00 -20.85
N LEU A 483 13.43 -9.14 -20.73
CA LEU A 483 12.50 -9.41 -19.63
C LEU A 483 13.22 -9.50 -18.29
N MET A 484 14.44 -10.04 -18.21
CA MET A 484 15.20 -10.07 -16.97
C MET A 484 15.49 -8.66 -16.45
N LEU A 485 15.94 -7.77 -17.34
CA LEU A 485 16.22 -6.39 -16.98
C LEU A 485 14.93 -5.65 -16.59
N ALA A 486 13.86 -5.84 -17.37
CA ALA A 486 12.55 -5.26 -17.04
C ALA A 486 12.03 -5.75 -15.68
N VAL A 487 12.07 -7.05 -15.40
CA VAL A 487 11.66 -7.64 -14.11
C VAL A 487 12.47 -7.09 -12.93
N ALA A 488 13.76 -6.80 -13.12
CA ALA A 488 14.58 -6.17 -12.10
C ALA A 488 14.14 -4.74 -11.76
N ASP A 489 13.63 -4.02 -12.76
CA ASP A 489 13.21 -2.62 -12.65
C ASP A 489 11.73 -2.47 -12.25
N ILE A 490 10.94 -3.55 -12.26
CA ILE A 490 9.55 -3.54 -11.79
C ILE A 490 9.49 -3.14 -10.31
N GLY A 491 8.77 -2.05 -10.04
CA GLY A 491 8.64 -1.49 -8.70
C GLY A 491 7.78 -2.29 -7.71
N TYR A 492 6.71 -2.95 -8.17
CA TYR A 492 5.60 -3.35 -7.29
C TYR A 492 5.57 -4.84 -6.89
N SER A 493 6.40 -5.73 -7.46
CA SER A 493 6.38 -7.15 -7.08
C SER A 493 7.25 -7.46 -5.85
N HIS A 494 6.71 -8.27 -4.93
CA HIS A 494 7.44 -8.86 -3.80
C HIS A 494 8.78 -9.44 -4.29
N ARG A 495 9.90 -9.22 -3.56
CA ARG A 495 11.24 -9.72 -3.93
C ARG A 495 11.22 -11.18 -4.37
N VAL A 496 10.49 -12.02 -3.65
CA VAL A 496 10.40 -13.47 -3.93
C VAL A 496 9.81 -13.71 -5.33
N ALA A 497 8.77 -12.95 -5.71
CA ALA A 497 8.19 -13.05 -7.04
C ALA A 497 9.15 -12.58 -8.15
N ARG A 498 9.90 -11.48 -7.96
CA ARG A 498 10.88 -11.01 -8.96
C ARG A 498 11.97 -12.02 -9.20
N GLU A 499 12.59 -12.49 -8.13
CA GLU A 499 13.71 -13.42 -8.25
C GLU A 499 13.25 -14.79 -8.78
N ASP A 500 12.05 -15.26 -8.40
CA ASP A 500 11.46 -16.47 -8.97
C ASP A 500 11.21 -16.34 -10.48
N LEU A 501 10.77 -15.17 -10.95
CA LEU A 501 10.64 -14.89 -12.38
C LEU A 501 12.01 -14.86 -13.07
N LEU A 502 13.02 -14.22 -12.46
CA LEU A 502 14.40 -14.22 -12.97
C LEU A 502 14.99 -15.63 -13.04
N LEU A 503 14.81 -16.45 -12.01
CA LEU A 503 15.25 -17.84 -11.97
C LEU A 503 14.51 -18.69 -13.01
N THR A 504 13.22 -18.42 -13.21
CA THR A 504 12.41 -19.06 -14.26
C THR A 504 12.91 -18.73 -15.65
N LEU A 505 13.25 -17.47 -15.91
CA LEU A 505 13.86 -17.01 -17.16
C LEU A 505 15.26 -17.61 -17.34
N PHE A 506 16.08 -17.61 -16.29
CA PHE A 506 17.45 -18.13 -16.30
C PHE A 506 17.49 -19.62 -16.64
N ARG A 507 16.63 -20.42 -16.00
CA ARG A 507 16.56 -21.88 -16.24
C ARG A 507 16.23 -22.25 -17.69
N ARG A 508 15.61 -21.36 -18.46
CA ARG A 508 15.26 -21.64 -19.87
C ARG A 508 16.46 -21.60 -20.81
N SER A 509 17.48 -20.83 -20.47
CA SER A 509 18.68 -20.68 -21.29
C SER A 509 19.92 -20.43 -20.42
N SER A 510 20.12 -21.32 -19.45
CA SER A 510 21.17 -21.17 -18.44
C SER A 510 22.59 -21.28 -19.00
N GLU A 511 22.76 -21.87 -20.19
CA GLU A 511 24.05 -22.00 -20.90
C GLU A 511 24.41 -20.73 -21.69
N SER A 512 23.45 -19.85 -21.95
CA SER A 512 23.67 -18.65 -22.75
C SER A 512 24.41 -17.60 -21.95
N ALA A 513 25.63 -17.25 -22.36
CA ALA A 513 26.40 -16.18 -21.72
C ALA A 513 25.64 -14.84 -21.70
N ARG A 514 24.77 -14.60 -22.69
CA ARG A 514 23.90 -13.42 -22.76
C ARG A 514 22.88 -13.41 -21.60
N VAL A 515 22.21 -14.53 -21.37
CA VAL A 515 21.22 -14.69 -20.29
C VAL A 515 21.90 -14.72 -18.92
N GLN A 516 23.07 -15.33 -18.81
CA GLN A 516 23.88 -15.30 -17.58
C GLN A 516 24.28 -13.88 -17.20
N THR A 517 24.77 -13.08 -18.15
CA THR A 517 25.09 -11.66 -17.93
C THR A 517 23.85 -10.88 -17.49
N ALA A 518 22.72 -11.08 -18.18
CA ALA A 518 21.46 -10.41 -17.86
C ALA A 518 20.95 -10.75 -16.46
N PHE A 519 21.07 -12.01 -16.04
CA PHE A 519 20.69 -12.46 -14.71
C PHE A 519 21.54 -11.82 -13.62
N ILE A 520 22.87 -11.77 -13.79
CA ILE A 520 23.77 -11.12 -12.84
C ILE A 520 23.45 -9.61 -12.75
N GLU A 521 23.23 -8.96 -13.89
CA GLU A 521 22.88 -7.54 -13.94
C GLU A 521 21.52 -7.25 -13.28
N ALA A 522 20.52 -8.09 -13.53
CA ALA A 522 19.21 -7.99 -12.89
C ALA A 522 19.32 -8.11 -11.36
N LEU A 523 20.09 -9.09 -10.85
CA LEU A 523 20.35 -9.22 -9.42
C LEU A 523 21.11 -8.03 -8.85
N ARG A 524 22.07 -7.47 -9.60
CA ARG A 524 22.81 -6.27 -9.20
C ARG A 524 21.88 -5.06 -9.07
N ARG A 525 20.96 -4.84 -10.02
CA ARG A 525 19.96 -3.77 -9.95
C ARG A 525 19.06 -3.93 -8.73
N ILE A 526 18.56 -5.14 -8.49
CA ILE A 526 17.76 -5.48 -7.31
C ILE A 526 18.55 -5.20 -6.01
N HIS A 527 19.83 -5.59 -5.96
CA HIS A 527 20.72 -5.29 -4.84
C HIS A 527 20.94 -3.79 -4.63
N SER A 528 21.13 -3.02 -5.71
CA SER A 528 21.27 -1.56 -5.62
C SER A 528 20.01 -0.85 -5.10
N GLN A 529 18.84 -1.46 -5.28
CA GLN A 529 17.57 -1.01 -4.68
C GLN A 529 17.41 -1.43 -3.21
N GLY A 530 18.42 -2.05 -2.60
CA GLY A 530 18.43 -2.50 -1.20
C GLY A 530 17.88 -3.90 -0.96
N TYR A 531 17.77 -4.74 -2.00
CA TYR A 531 17.30 -6.12 -1.87
C TYR A 531 18.43 -7.13 -2.11
N GLU A 532 18.78 -7.93 -1.11
CA GLU A 532 19.76 -9.00 -1.31
C GLU A 532 19.27 -10.07 -2.32
N PRO A 533 20.18 -10.81 -3.01
CA PRO A 533 19.81 -12.04 -3.71
C PRO A 533 19.35 -13.13 -2.73
N SER A 534 18.37 -13.96 -3.10
CA SER A 534 17.93 -15.09 -2.29
C SER A 534 19.02 -16.17 -2.18
N GLN A 535 18.84 -17.17 -1.31
CA GLN A 535 19.75 -18.30 -1.27
C GLN A 535 19.88 -19.00 -2.63
N GLN A 536 18.79 -19.09 -3.40
CA GLN A 536 18.82 -19.67 -4.74
C GLN A 536 19.61 -18.78 -5.72
N GLY A 537 19.41 -17.47 -5.66
CA GLY A 537 20.20 -16.50 -6.45
C GLY A 537 21.69 -16.58 -6.14
N ILE A 538 22.05 -16.64 -4.85
CA ILE A 538 23.45 -16.80 -4.41
C ILE A 538 24.04 -18.14 -4.90
N GLN A 539 23.27 -19.23 -4.86
CA GLN A 539 23.71 -20.52 -5.41
C GLN A 539 24.02 -20.43 -6.91
N VAL A 540 23.15 -19.77 -7.68
CA VAL A 540 23.37 -19.55 -9.11
C VAL A 540 24.58 -18.63 -9.36
N LEU A 541 24.75 -17.56 -8.58
CA LEU A 541 25.93 -16.70 -8.69
C LEU A 541 27.23 -17.46 -8.40
N ASN A 542 27.23 -18.31 -7.37
CA ASN A 542 28.37 -19.14 -7.03
C ASN A 542 28.70 -20.11 -8.17
N SER A 543 27.71 -20.76 -8.79
CA SER A 543 27.96 -21.61 -9.96
C SER A 543 28.52 -20.80 -11.13
N LEU A 544 27.93 -19.64 -11.44
CA LEU A 544 28.39 -18.78 -12.53
C LEU A 544 29.81 -18.25 -12.31
N SER A 545 30.25 -18.06 -11.07
CA SER A 545 31.62 -17.62 -10.74
C SER A 545 32.71 -18.64 -11.12
N VAL A 546 32.33 -19.92 -11.26
CA VAL A 546 33.22 -21.04 -11.57
C VAL A 546 33.04 -21.52 -13.01
N VAL A 547 31.79 -21.78 -13.41
CA VAL A 547 31.43 -22.42 -14.69
C VAL A 547 30.70 -21.48 -15.65
N GLY A 548 30.63 -20.17 -15.38
CA GLY A 548 30.00 -19.19 -16.28
C GLY A 548 30.56 -19.26 -17.71
N GLY A 549 29.71 -19.00 -18.70
CA GLY A 549 29.93 -19.28 -20.12
C GLY A 549 31.11 -18.56 -20.76
N ASN A 550 31.60 -17.48 -20.13
CA ASN A 550 32.86 -16.83 -20.49
C ASN A 550 33.54 -16.18 -19.26
N ALA A 551 34.73 -15.61 -19.46
CA ALA A 551 35.48 -14.96 -18.37
C ALA A 551 34.73 -13.77 -17.77
N ALA A 552 34.09 -12.94 -18.60
CA ALA A 552 33.35 -11.76 -18.14
C ALA A 552 32.18 -12.14 -17.20
N VAL A 553 31.41 -13.18 -17.53
CA VAL A 553 30.34 -13.69 -16.66
C VAL A 553 30.89 -14.14 -15.31
N ARG A 554 32.00 -14.90 -15.32
CA ARG A 554 32.63 -15.37 -14.09
C ARG A 554 33.09 -14.21 -13.22
N ASP A 555 33.67 -13.17 -13.81
CA ASP A 555 34.15 -11.99 -13.09
C ASP A 555 32.98 -11.15 -12.55
N MET A 556 31.94 -10.91 -13.35
CA MET A 556 30.71 -10.22 -12.90
C MET A 556 30.05 -10.91 -11.72
N ALA A 557 29.98 -12.25 -11.74
CA ALA A 557 29.41 -13.03 -10.65
C ALA A 557 30.25 -12.91 -9.37
N ARG A 558 31.58 -13.00 -9.48
CA ARG A 558 32.50 -12.82 -8.34
C ARG A 558 32.39 -11.43 -7.73
N ASP A 559 32.29 -10.41 -8.56
CA ASP A 559 32.16 -9.03 -8.11
C ASP A 559 30.85 -8.82 -7.35
N LEU A 560 29.72 -9.30 -7.90
CA LEU A 560 28.45 -9.20 -7.19
C LEU A 560 28.44 -10.01 -5.87
N ILE A 561 29.05 -11.20 -5.84
CA ILE A 561 29.20 -11.98 -4.59
C ILE A 561 29.98 -11.18 -3.56
N ARG A 562 31.09 -10.53 -3.96
CA ARG A 562 31.90 -9.70 -3.05
C ARG A 562 31.12 -8.51 -2.53
N ASP A 563 30.34 -7.85 -3.38
CA ASP A 563 29.53 -6.69 -3.00
C ASP A 563 28.45 -7.07 -1.98
N VAL A 564 27.69 -8.13 -2.27
CA VAL A 564 26.70 -8.73 -1.35
C VAL A 564 27.34 -9.16 -0.03
N SER A 565 28.56 -9.68 -0.06
CA SER A 565 29.27 -10.12 1.15
C SER A 565 29.83 -8.97 2.00
N ARG A 566 30.00 -7.77 1.42
CA ARG A 566 30.46 -6.57 2.15
C ARG A 566 29.33 -5.79 2.82
N ALA A 567 28.09 -6.00 2.36
CA ALA A 567 26.90 -5.36 2.90
C ALA A 567 26.35 -6.06 4.16
N ASN A 568 26.71 -7.33 4.38
CA ASN A 568 26.45 -8.11 5.60
C ASN A 568 27.64 -8.00 6.56
#